data_AF-A0AA96LIP9-F1
#
_entry.id   AF-A0AA96LIP9-F1
#
_cell.length_a   1.000
_cell.length_b   1.000
_cell.length_c   1.000
_cell.angle_alpha   90.00
_cell.angle_beta   90.00
_cell.angle_gamma   90.00
#
_symmetry.space_group_name_H-M   'P 1'
#
loop_
_entity.id
_entity.type
_entity.pdbx_description
1 polymer ?
#
loop_
_entity_poly.entity_id
_entity_poly.type
_entity_poly.pdbx_seq_one_letter_code
_entity_poly.pdbx_strand_id
1 'polypeptide(L)'
;MERKRESADPSFSKQLNEAISEKKKDASLVRSSAATGEHIREASLHKQGHCNKGPTVQDYYSASSYSKDRKRRLLMINVYLDDMRPCPKGFILVRTVEACIKLISLKKVNTLSLDHDLGFGRPSGYELVKYMVTHKIYAKKIIIHSANPFGRIRMFKLLEKHKPAQVELYIRPEPIFFKL
;
A
#
# COMPACT_ATOMS: atom_id res chain seq x y z
N MET A 1 -29.38 -24.66 7.81
CA MET A 1 -28.37 -24.05 8.72
C MET A 1 -27.84 -22.78 8.06
N GLU A 2 -28.35 -21.65 8.53
CA GLU A 2 -28.10 -20.32 7.95
C GLU A 2 -26.79 -19.76 8.52
N ARG A 3 -25.77 -19.61 7.66
CA ARG A 3 -24.46 -19.08 8.05
C ARG A 3 -24.56 -17.57 8.26
N LYS A 4 -24.52 -17.13 9.52
CA LYS A 4 -24.43 -15.72 9.91
C LYS A 4 -23.22 -15.08 9.21
N ARG A 5 -23.48 -14.02 8.45
CA ARG A 5 -22.45 -13.18 7.82
C ARG A 5 -21.74 -12.41 8.94
N GLU A 6 -20.47 -12.71 9.21
CA GLU A 6 -19.62 -11.85 10.03
C GLU A 6 -19.40 -10.53 9.29
N SER A 7 -20.19 -9.52 9.66
CA SER A 7 -20.04 -8.14 9.22
C SER A 7 -18.74 -7.56 9.80
N ALA A 8 -18.01 -6.80 8.97
CA ALA A 8 -16.87 -6.01 9.44
C ALA A 8 -17.29 -5.12 10.62
N ASP A 9 -16.45 -5.02 11.64
CA ASP A 9 -16.69 -4.14 12.80
C ASP A 9 -16.96 -2.70 12.32
N PRO A 10 -18.19 -2.20 12.46
CA PRO A 10 -18.56 -0.85 12.02
C PRO A 10 -17.76 0.23 12.74
N SER A 11 -17.24 -0.08 13.94
CA SER A 11 -16.47 0.84 14.78
C SER A 11 -15.12 1.19 14.15
N PHE A 12 -14.37 0.18 13.68
CA PHE A 12 -13.07 0.39 13.04
C PHE A 12 -13.19 1.22 11.76
N SER A 13 -14.21 0.93 10.95
CA SER A 13 -14.47 1.65 9.70
C SER A 13 -14.82 3.12 9.94
N LYS A 14 -15.60 3.40 11.01
CA LYS A 14 -15.98 4.77 11.39
C LYS A 14 -14.78 5.56 11.93
N GLN A 15 -14.02 5.00 12.86
CA GLN A 15 -12.83 5.62 13.45
C GLN A 15 -11.76 5.95 12.41
N LEU A 16 -11.57 5.06 11.43
CA LEU A 16 -10.61 5.27 10.35
C LEU A 16 -11.05 6.39 9.39
N ASN A 17 -12.34 6.47 9.05
CA ASN A 17 -12.86 7.50 8.16
C ASN A 17 -12.80 8.90 8.79
N GLU A 18 -13.04 9.00 10.09
CA GLU A 18 -12.93 10.24 10.86
C GLU A 18 -11.48 10.76 10.88
N ALA A 19 -10.51 9.88 11.20
CA ALA A 19 -9.09 10.20 11.18
C ALA A 19 -8.54 10.58 9.80
N ILE A 20 -9.09 10.04 8.70
CA ILE A 20 -8.72 10.40 7.33
C ILE A 20 -9.33 11.75 6.92
N SER A 21 -10.57 12.03 7.35
CA SER A 21 -11.27 13.29 7.07
C SER A 21 -10.55 14.48 7.71
N GLU A 22 -10.14 14.35 8.96
CA GLU A 22 -9.40 15.39 9.69
C GLU A 22 -8.06 15.73 9.03
N LYS A 23 -7.29 14.72 8.61
CA LYS A 23 -5.99 14.95 7.96
C LYS A 23 -6.08 15.49 6.53
N LYS A 24 -7.19 15.27 5.83
CA LYS A 24 -7.45 15.91 4.52
C LYS A 24 -7.70 17.41 4.67
N LYS A 25 -8.25 17.87 5.80
CA LYS A 25 -8.42 19.30 6.10
C LYS A 25 -7.07 19.97 6.34
N ASP A 26 -6.18 19.33 7.11
CA ASP A 26 -4.82 19.85 7.35
C ASP A 26 -3.97 19.90 6.07
N ALA A 27 -4.05 18.88 5.21
CA ALA A 27 -3.30 18.84 3.94
C ALA A 27 -3.76 19.90 2.92
N SER A 28 -4.96 20.49 3.09
CA SER A 28 -5.45 21.60 2.28
C SER A 28 -4.88 22.96 2.75
N LEU A 29 -4.56 23.09 4.04
CA LEU A 29 -4.01 24.31 4.63
C LEU A 29 -2.51 24.48 4.36
N VAL A 30 -1.78 23.39 4.14
CA VAL A 30 -0.32 23.41 3.84
C VAL A 30 -0.01 23.80 2.39
N ARG A 31 -1.02 23.91 1.50
CA ARG A 31 -0.80 24.28 0.09
C ARG A 31 -0.69 25.79 -0.17
N SER A 32 -0.88 26.64 0.84
CA SER A 32 -0.80 28.11 0.70
C SER A 32 0.47 28.75 1.27
N SER A 33 1.42 27.99 1.84
CA SER A 33 2.62 28.57 2.44
C SER A 33 3.81 27.61 2.38
N ALA A 34 4.67 27.76 1.37
CA ALA A 34 6.11 27.51 1.46
C ALA A 34 6.81 27.93 0.14
N ALA A 35 6.87 29.24 -0.08
CA ALA A 35 7.93 29.87 -0.87
C ALA A 35 8.82 30.61 0.13
N THR A 36 9.81 29.91 0.70
CA THR A 36 11.04 30.46 1.29
C THR A 36 11.89 29.28 1.74
N GLY A 37 13.08 29.16 1.17
CA GLY A 37 14.06 28.17 1.62
C GLY A 37 14.62 28.55 2.98
N GLU A 38 14.84 27.57 3.83
CA GLU A 38 15.83 27.67 4.90
C GLU A 38 16.27 26.30 5.42
N HIS A 39 17.56 26.24 5.71
CA HIS A 39 18.32 25.12 6.25
C HIS A 39 17.70 24.49 7.49
N ILE A 40 17.60 23.16 7.54
CA ILE A 40 17.50 22.43 8.82
C ILE A 40 18.48 21.26 8.84
N ARG A 41 19.25 21.25 9.93
CA ARG A 41 20.41 20.42 10.29
C ARG A 41 20.04 18.95 10.48
N GLU A 42 20.99 18.08 10.12
CA GLU A 42 21.02 16.66 10.47
C GLU A 42 21.14 16.48 11.99
N ALA A 43 20.33 15.59 12.56
CA ALA A 43 20.56 15.01 13.87
C ALA A 43 20.19 13.51 13.86
N SER A 44 21.25 12.70 14.01
CA SER A 44 21.38 11.31 14.50
C SER A 44 20.14 10.38 14.52
N LEU A 45 20.11 9.32 13.70
CA LEU A 45 20.77 8.01 13.89
C LEU A 45 20.23 7.20 15.08
N HIS A 46 19.30 6.28 14.77
CA HIS A 46 19.30 4.94 15.34
C HIS A 46 19.21 3.91 14.19
N LYS A 47 20.22 3.05 14.15
CA LYS A 47 20.54 2.08 13.09
C LYS A 47 19.51 0.95 13.07
N GLN A 48 18.97 0.63 11.89
CA GLN A 48 18.72 -0.75 11.45
C GLN A 48 18.40 -0.80 9.94
N GLY A 49 19.23 -1.54 9.20
CA GLY A 49 18.95 -2.08 7.87
C GLY A 49 19.12 -1.11 6.68
N HIS A 50 20.29 -1.12 6.06
CA HIS A 50 20.54 -0.49 4.76
C HIS A 50 19.60 -1.06 3.68
N CYS A 51 18.45 -0.43 3.46
CA CYS A 51 17.77 -0.52 2.18
C CYS A 51 18.50 0.43 1.21
N ASN A 52 19.09 -0.13 0.16
CA ASN A 52 19.66 0.72 -0.89
C ASN A 52 18.51 1.54 -1.49
N LYS A 53 18.64 2.86 -1.34
CA LYS A 53 17.64 3.88 -1.61
C LYS A 53 17.11 3.70 -3.05
N GLY A 54 15.79 3.82 -3.20
CA GLY A 54 15.17 3.95 -4.52
C GLY A 54 15.71 5.16 -5.29
N PRO A 55 15.21 5.44 -6.51
CA PRO A 55 15.70 6.56 -7.33
C PRO A 55 15.84 7.83 -6.49
N THR A 56 17.03 8.41 -6.54
CA THR A 56 17.40 9.54 -5.70
C THR A 56 16.71 10.80 -6.18
N VAL A 57 16.64 11.83 -5.33
CA VAL A 57 16.11 13.14 -5.71
C VAL A 57 16.84 13.70 -6.93
N GLN A 58 18.13 13.38 -7.11
CA GLN A 58 18.95 13.77 -8.27
C GLN A 58 18.42 13.20 -9.59
N ASP A 59 17.95 11.94 -9.60
CA ASP A 59 17.37 11.27 -10.78
C ASP A 59 16.04 11.90 -11.22
N TYR A 60 15.39 12.63 -10.31
CA TYR A 60 14.15 13.35 -10.53
C TYR A 60 14.34 14.73 -11.18
N TYR A 61 15.46 15.41 -10.90
CA TYR A 61 15.72 16.77 -11.39
C TYR A 61 16.39 16.81 -12.77
N SER A 62 17.10 15.75 -13.19
CA SER A 62 17.63 15.59 -14.56
C SER A 62 16.59 15.17 -15.60
N ALA A 63 15.33 15.02 -15.18
CA ALA A 63 14.18 14.50 -15.94
C ALA A 63 13.54 15.49 -16.95
N SER A 64 14.19 16.60 -17.31
CA SER A 64 13.60 17.64 -18.18
C SER A 64 13.33 17.16 -19.62
N SER A 65 13.94 16.04 -20.04
CA SER A 65 13.82 15.44 -21.36
C SER A 65 12.87 14.22 -21.43
N TYR A 66 12.24 13.80 -20.32
CA TYR A 66 11.36 12.63 -20.33
C TYR A 66 9.95 12.93 -20.83
N SER A 67 9.40 12.01 -21.65
CA SER A 67 7.99 12.04 -22.02
C SER A 67 7.10 12.05 -20.77
N LYS A 68 5.95 12.73 -20.87
CA LYS A 68 4.99 12.90 -19.77
C LYS A 68 4.59 11.56 -19.14
N ASP A 69 4.53 10.49 -19.94
CA ASP A 69 4.23 9.13 -19.49
C ASP A 69 5.38 8.46 -18.73
N ARG A 70 6.63 8.65 -19.18
CA ARG A 70 7.80 8.15 -18.46
C ARG A 70 7.93 8.82 -17.10
N LYS A 71 7.74 10.15 -17.05
CA LYS A 71 7.70 10.91 -15.80
C LYS A 71 6.59 10.39 -14.88
N ARG A 72 5.38 10.17 -15.41
CA ARG A 72 4.26 9.59 -14.65
C ARG A 72 4.54 8.19 -14.10
N ARG A 73 5.25 7.32 -14.83
CA ARG A 73 5.67 6.01 -14.32
C ARG A 73 6.71 6.13 -13.21
N LEU A 74 7.67 7.05 -13.33
CA LEU A 74 8.66 7.34 -12.30
C LEU A 74 8.05 7.97 -11.03
N LEU A 75 6.88 8.61 -11.14
CA LEU A 75 6.10 9.17 -10.01
C LEU A 75 5.35 8.12 -9.17
N MET A 76 5.33 6.86 -9.58
CA MET A 76 4.59 5.82 -8.87
C MET A 76 5.47 5.04 -7.91
N ILE A 77 4.91 4.67 -6.76
CA ILE A 77 5.61 3.91 -5.73
C ILE A 77 5.26 2.42 -5.79
N ASN A 78 6.14 1.57 -5.26
CA ASN A 78 5.80 0.18 -4.94
C ASN A 78 5.71 0.03 -3.42
N VAL A 79 4.71 -0.69 -2.94
CA VAL A 79 4.40 -0.85 -1.51
C VAL A 79 4.43 -2.33 -1.16
N TYR A 80 5.11 -2.67 -0.07
CA TYR A 80 5.22 -4.03 0.47
C TYR A 80 4.64 -4.04 1.88
N LEU A 81 3.45 -4.61 2.04
CA LEU A 81 2.78 -4.75 3.34
C LEU A 81 3.11 -6.13 3.92
N ASP A 82 3.87 -6.14 5.00
CA ASP A 82 4.34 -7.36 5.68
C ASP A 82 4.85 -6.95 7.06
N ASP A 83 4.64 -7.73 8.11
CA ASP A 83 5.09 -7.41 9.47
C ASP A 83 6.49 -8.00 9.80
N MET A 84 6.87 -9.11 9.17
CA MET A 84 8.04 -9.90 9.52
C MET A 84 9.15 -9.89 8.46
N ARG A 85 8.82 -10.02 7.18
CA ARG A 85 9.80 -10.23 6.10
C ARG A 85 10.61 -8.96 5.82
N PRO A 86 11.84 -9.10 5.30
CA PRO A 86 12.61 -7.97 4.80
C PRO A 86 11.94 -7.35 3.58
N CYS A 87 12.06 -6.03 3.45
CA CYS A 87 11.51 -5.31 2.31
C CYS A 87 12.32 -5.59 1.03
N PRO A 88 11.69 -6.01 -0.08
CA PRO A 88 12.37 -6.12 -1.37
C PRO A 88 12.89 -4.77 -1.88
N LYS A 89 13.97 -4.79 -2.66
CA LYS A 89 14.53 -3.57 -3.26
C LYS A 89 13.49 -2.85 -4.13
N GLY A 90 13.42 -1.52 -4.00
CA GLY A 90 12.49 -0.69 -4.78
C GLY A 90 11.05 -0.67 -4.26
N PHE A 91 10.81 -1.25 -3.07
CA PHE A 91 9.55 -1.16 -2.35
C PHE A 91 9.67 -0.30 -1.09
N ILE A 92 8.56 0.35 -0.76
CA ILE A 92 8.34 0.99 0.54
C ILE A 92 7.68 -0.05 1.45
N LEU A 93 8.34 -0.36 2.56
CA LEU A 93 7.82 -1.26 3.56
C LEU A 93 6.75 -0.59 4.42
N VAL A 94 5.64 -1.28 4.62
CA VAL A 94 4.58 -0.86 5.53
C VAL A 94 4.23 -2.03 6.44
N ARG A 95 4.16 -1.78 7.74
CA ARG A 95 4.01 -2.84 8.76
C ARG A 95 2.57 -3.01 9.28
N THR A 96 1.65 -2.09 9.00
CA THR A 96 0.26 -2.16 9.47
C THR A 96 -0.73 -1.75 8.39
N VAL A 97 -1.98 -2.21 8.55
CA VAL A 97 -3.08 -1.88 7.65
C VAL A 97 -3.37 -0.38 7.63
N GLU A 98 -3.39 0.28 8.79
CA GLU A 98 -3.70 1.71 8.90
C GLU A 98 -2.65 2.56 8.18
N ALA A 99 -1.37 2.22 8.36
CA ALA A 99 -0.28 2.89 7.65
C ALA A 99 -0.39 2.64 6.13
N CYS A 100 -0.78 1.43 5.73
CA CYS A 100 -0.94 1.10 4.31
C CYS A 100 -2.10 1.88 3.69
N ILE A 101 -3.25 1.96 4.37
CA ILE A 101 -4.41 2.74 3.94
C ILE A 101 -4.03 4.21 3.73
N LYS A 102 -3.33 4.81 4.69
CA LYS A 102 -2.84 6.20 4.58
C LYS A 102 -1.97 6.38 3.35
N LEU A 103 -1.02 5.47 3.12
CA LEU A 103 -0.09 5.55 1.99
C LEU A 103 -0.79 5.41 0.63
N ILE A 104 -1.62 4.38 0.46
CA ILE A 104 -2.29 4.10 -0.82
C ILE A 104 -3.39 5.12 -1.16
N SER A 105 -3.92 5.82 -0.16
CA SER A 105 -4.89 6.90 -0.35
C SER A 105 -4.25 8.20 -0.83
N LEU A 106 -2.95 8.40 -0.59
CA LEU A 106 -2.23 9.64 -0.90
C LEU A 106 -1.33 9.54 -2.13
N LYS A 107 -0.90 8.33 -2.50
CA LYS A 107 0.09 8.10 -3.56
C LYS A 107 -0.45 7.16 -4.62
N LYS A 108 -0.01 7.35 -5.87
CA LYS A 108 -0.28 6.40 -6.94
C LYS A 108 0.63 5.19 -6.78
N VAL A 109 0.03 4.02 -6.57
CA VAL A 109 0.76 2.77 -6.37
C VAL A 109 0.88 2.01 -7.68
N ASN A 110 2.11 1.72 -8.07
CA ASN A 110 2.41 0.86 -9.21
C ASN A 110 2.23 -0.61 -8.81
N THR A 111 3.00 -1.09 -7.84
CA THR A 111 2.88 -2.46 -7.31
C THR A 111 2.53 -2.45 -5.84
N LEU A 112 1.49 -3.17 -5.44
CA LEU A 112 1.11 -3.40 -4.04
C LEU A 112 1.27 -4.90 -3.73
N SER A 113 2.23 -5.23 -2.88
CA SER A 113 2.51 -6.59 -2.43
C SER A 113 1.94 -6.80 -1.03
N LEU A 114 1.09 -7.81 -0.83
CA LEU A 114 0.28 -7.98 0.38
C LEU A 114 0.56 -9.30 1.11
N ASP A 115 0.89 -9.20 2.41
CA ASP A 115 0.74 -10.29 3.36
C ASP A 115 -0.63 -10.24 4.04
N HIS A 116 -1.15 -11.41 4.39
CA HIS A 116 -2.39 -11.56 5.16
C HIS A 116 -2.13 -11.42 6.65
N ASP A 117 -1.13 -12.14 7.18
CA ASP A 117 -0.88 -12.22 8.61
C ASP A 117 0.02 -11.04 8.99
N LEU A 118 -0.47 -10.14 9.85
CA LEU A 118 0.21 -8.88 10.22
C LEU A 118 0.39 -8.75 11.73
N GLY A 119 0.47 -9.89 12.41
CA GLY A 119 0.59 -10.01 13.86
C GLY A 119 -0.75 -10.28 14.56
N PHE A 120 -0.67 -10.91 15.73
CA PHE A 120 -1.83 -11.24 16.55
C PHE A 120 -2.55 -9.98 17.06
N GLY A 121 -3.89 -10.01 17.05
CA GLY A 121 -4.72 -8.89 17.52
C GLY A 121 -4.73 -7.65 16.61
N ARG A 122 -4.12 -7.72 15.42
CA ARG A 122 -4.08 -6.63 14.44
C ARG A 122 -4.98 -6.91 13.25
N PRO A 123 -5.48 -5.88 12.55
CA PRO A 123 -6.16 -6.06 11.28
C PRO A 123 -5.26 -6.82 10.29
N SER A 124 -5.82 -7.85 9.65
CA SER A 124 -5.11 -8.64 8.65
C SER A 124 -5.06 -7.92 7.30
N GLY A 125 -4.23 -8.42 6.37
CA GLY A 125 -4.24 -7.95 4.98
C GLY A 125 -5.61 -8.08 4.31
N TYR A 126 -6.47 -8.99 4.79
CA TYR A 126 -7.85 -9.09 4.30
C TYR A 126 -8.68 -7.86 4.65
N GLU A 127 -8.46 -7.24 5.81
CA GLU A 127 -9.12 -5.99 6.19
C GLU A 127 -8.71 -4.83 5.26
N LEU A 128 -7.43 -4.77 4.89
CA LEU A 128 -6.97 -3.82 3.87
C LEU A 128 -7.67 -4.05 2.53
N VAL A 129 -7.78 -5.31 2.07
CA VAL A 129 -8.43 -5.64 0.80
C VAL A 129 -9.91 -5.24 0.81
N LYS A 130 -10.63 -5.49 1.91
CA LYS A 130 -12.02 -5.02 2.07
C LYS A 130 -12.09 -3.50 1.94
N TYR A 131 -11.21 -2.78 2.63
CA TYR A 131 -11.14 -1.32 2.53
C TYR A 131 -10.91 -0.85 1.08
N MET A 132 -9.95 -1.45 0.37
CA MET A 132 -9.65 -1.14 -1.02
C MET A 132 -10.86 -1.32 -1.94
N VAL A 133 -11.58 -2.44 -1.78
CA VAL A 133 -12.77 -2.76 -2.59
C VAL A 133 -13.92 -1.79 -2.32
N THR A 134 -14.16 -1.46 -1.05
CA THR A 134 -15.19 -0.49 -0.64
C THR A 134 -14.93 0.89 -1.22
N HIS A 135 -13.68 1.34 -1.20
CA HIS A 135 -13.29 2.70 -1.63
C HIS A 135 -12.81 2.79 -3.07
N LYS A 136 -12.82 1.68 -3.82
CA LYS A 136 -12.33 1.57 -5.20
C LYS A 136 -10.88 2.03 -5.37
N ILE A 137 -10.03 1.76 -4.38
CA ILE A 137 -8.60 2.10 -4.40
C ILE A 137 -7.82 0.87 -4.86
N TYR A 138 -7.23 0.94 -6.04
CA TYR A 138 -6.45 -0.16 -6.61
C TYR A 138 -5.08 0.31 -7.11
N ALA A 139 -4.05 -0.49 -6.85
CA ALA A 139 -2.76 -0.36 -7.53
C ALA A 139 -2.86 -0.86 -8.97
N LYS A 140 -1.88 -0.54 -9.82
CA LYS A 140 -1.81 -1.13 -11.17
C LYS A 140 -1.60 -2.64 -11.12
N LYS A 141 -0.75 -3.08 -10.21
CA LYS A 141 -0.40 -4.47 -9.96
C LYS A 141 -0.57 -4.80 -8.49
N ILE A 142 -1.26 -5.88 -8.20
CA ILE A 142 -1.43 -6.42 -6.86
C ILE A 142 -0.82 -7.83 -6.82
N ILE A 143 0.05 -8.07 -5.84
CA ILE A 143 0.69 -9.37 -5.61
C ILE A 143 0.32 -9.80 -4.20
N ILE A 144 -0.25 -10.99 -4.04
CA ILE A 144 -0.46 -11.58 -2.72
C ILE A 144 0.69 -12.52 -2.42
N HIS A 145 1.59 -12.12 -1.52
CA HIS A 145 2.78 -12.91 -1.17
C HIS A 145 2.63 -13.69 0.14
N SER A 146 1.43 -13.67 0.73
CA SER A 146 1.17 -14.31 2.01
C SER A 146 1.43 -15.82 1.98
N ALA A 147 2.12 -16.32 3.00
CA ALA A 147 2.29 -17.75 3.20
C ALA A 147 0.98 -18.44 3.64
N ASN A 148 0.02 -17.69 4.21
CA ASN A 148 -1.26 -18.22 4.66
C ASN A 148 -2.16 -18.62 3.48
N PRO A 149 -2.40 -19.91 3.23
CA PRO A 149 -3.15 -20.35 2.05
C PRO A 149 -4.60 -19.88 2.07
N PHE A 150 -5.26 -19.92 3.23
CA PHE A 150 -6.63 -19.47 3.38
C PHE A 150 -6.76 -17.95 3.23
N GLY A 151 -5.87 -17.21 3.90
CA GLY A 151 -5.80 -15.75 3.80
C GLY A 151 -5.58 -15.28 2.37
N ARG A 152 -4.64 -15.92 1.67
CA ARG A 152 -4.34 -15.66 0.26
C ARG A 152 -5.53 -15.90 -0.66
N ILE A 153 -6.19 -17.05 -0.55
CA ILE A 153 -7.38 -17.38 -1.36
C ILE A 153 -8.52 -16.39 -1.10
N ARG A 154 -8.74 -16.00 0.16
CA ARG A 154 -9.79 -15.02 0.53
C ARG A 154 -9.53 -13.64 -0.07
N MET A 155 -8.30 -13.14 0.06
CA MET A 155 -7.91 -11.87 -0.55
C MET A 155 -8.01 -11.91 -2.07
N PHE A 156 -7.51 -12.97 -2.70
CA PHE A 156 -7.55 -13.14 -4.16
C PHE A 156 -8.99 -13.14 -4.67
N LYS A 157 -9.86 -13.99 -4.12
CA LYS A 157 -11.28 -14.06 -4.55
C LYS A 157 -12.00 -12.72 -4.43
N LEU A 158 -11.71 -11.97 -3.36
CA LEU A 158 -12.33 -10.67 -3.14
C LEU A 158 -11.84 -9.63 -4.16
N LEU A 159 -10.53 -9.60 -4.43
CA LEU A 159 -9.94 -8.70 -5.43
C LEU A 159 -10.37 -9.08 -6.84
N GLU A 160 -10.28 -10.36 -7.23
CA GLU A 160 -10.64 -10.83 -8.57
C GLU A 160 -12.07 -10.46 -8.93
N LYS A 161 -13.00 -10.57 -7.97
CA LYS A 161 -14.41 -10.21 -8.16
C LYS A 161 -14.65 -8.71 -8.38
N HIS A 162 -13.80 -7.81 -7.85
CA HIS A 162 -14.12 -6.38 -7.77
C HIS A 162 -13.08 -5.45 -8.40
N LYS A 163 -11.89 -5.95 -8.75
CA LYS A 163 -10.83 -5.16 -9.38
C LYS A 163 -11.27 -4.73 -10.79
N PRO A 164 -10.91 -3.51 -11.22
CA PRO A 164 -11.02 -3.13 -12.63
C PRO A 164 -10.24 -4.09 -13.53
N ALA A 165 -10.68 -4.27 -14.78
CA ALA A 165 -10.08 -5.20 -15.73
C ALA A 165 -8.57 -4.97 -15.95
N GLN A 166 -8.14 -3.70 -15.95
CA GLN A 166 -6.75 -3.29 -16.16
C GLN A 166 -5.82 -3.54 -14.96
N VAL A 167 -6.35 -3.98 -13.81
CA VAL A 167 -5.52 -4.29 -12.64
C VAL A 167 -4.98 -5.70 -12.76
N GLU A 168 -3.66 -5.84 -12.77
CA GLU A 168 -2.98 -7.12 -12.75
C GLU A 168 -3.01 -7.70 -11.32
N LEU A 169 -3.39 -8.98 -11.16
CA LEU A 169 -3.48 -9.66 -9.87
C LEU A 169 -2.72 -10.99 -9.90
N TYR A 170 -1.80 -11.21 -8.96
CA TYR A 170 -0.96 -12.40 -8.87
C TYR A 170 -0.90 -12.97 -7.45
N ILE A 171 -0.59 -14.27 -7.34
CA ILE A 171 -0.34 -14.99 -6.08
C ILE A 171 1.14 -15.43 -6.05
N ARG A 172 1.82 -15.27 -4.91
CA ARG A 172 3.21 -15.75 -4.70
C ARG A 172 3.38 -16.51 -3.36
N PRO A 173 4.17 -17.61 -3.33
CA PRO A 173 4.61 -18.36 -4.52
C PRO A 173 3.38 -18.81 -5.32
N GLU A 174 3.54 -18.93 -6.64
CA GLU A 174 2.44 -19.41 -7.50
C GLU A 174 1.90 -20.72 -6.92
N PRO A 175 0.58 -20.95 -6.96
CA PRO A 175 0.03 -22.18 -6.41
C PRO A 175 0.70 -23.36 -7.12
N ILE A 176 1.29 -24.27 -6.35
CA ILE A 176 1.97 -25.45 -6.90
C ILE A 176 0.99 -26.35 -7.70
N PHE A 177 -0.32 -26.20 -7.49
CA PHE A 177 -1.36 -27.13 -7.93
C PHE A 177 -2.37 -26.61 -8.98
N PHE A 178 -2.07 -25.58 -9.77
CA PHE A 178 -2.92 -25.22 -10.93
C PHE A 178 -2.20 -25.47 -12.27
N LYS A 179 -1.97 -26.74 -12.57
CA LYS A 179 -1.96 -27.27 -13.94
C LYS A 179 -3.05 -28.34 -14.01
N LEU A 180 -4.25 -27.94 -14.42
CA LEU A 180 -5.28 -28.84 -14.93
C LEU A 180 -5.66 -28.36 -16.32
#